data_AF-A0A257KVC0-F1
#
_entry.id   AF-A0A257KVC0-F1
#
_cell.length_a   1.000
_cell.length_b   1.000
_cell.length_c   1.000
_cell.angle_alpha   90.00
_cell.angle_beta   90.00
_cell.angle_gamma   90.00
#
_symmetry.space_group_name_H-M   'P 1'
#
loop_
_entity.id
_entity.type
_entity.pdbx_description
1 polymer ?
#
loop_
_entity_poly.entity_id
_entity_poly.type
_entity_poly.pdbx_seq_one_letter_code
_entity_poly.pdbx_strand_id
1 'polypeptide(L)'
;RGDRRSGTRAALTGAGGITSFNKPVDNIGAKTLPDYAAYAAKHVHIVSIPGCDMPAKVFVGQRKDPFAVNLGTIFDLVNAPVSVITDPALINAAPNTLADKNVTTLALEVHQSCLTTTADSVIGGWTTASLRQSQLLNPSPKKGHQTAAITGGAWVQVSRLGMPLVNEVVIGLPDKDRFNASKPKDDGQFADYVTNPTLPALLEIALALPGTAPTNFPRLDLVTTFLTGIPGVNQPKNVVASEMLRLNTAIPAVPFAQQNRLGIVGEILRVGGPQNLAAAVDLAGYPNGRRPKDDVVDISLVAVMGGLCVANGDGNALQFGAACKPSAVPLGATAFMLHDAVDQAVVPLMSSFPYLATPMGGTQ
;
A
#
# COMPACT_ATOMS: atom_id res chain seq x y z
N ARG A 1 5.72 2.80 -22.56
CA ARG A 1 5.71 1.34 -22.83
C ARG A 1 7.15 0.86 -22.93
N GLY A 2 7.46 -0.37 -22.51
CA GLY A 2 8.84 -0.87 -22.43
C GLY A 2 9.53 -0.52 -21.11
N ASP A 3 10.87 -0.56 -21.07
CA ASP A 3 11.63 -0.24 -19.86
C ASP A 3 11.30 1.17 -19.35
N ARG A 4 11.21 1.33 -18.03
CA ARG A 4 10.80 2.59 -17.40
C ARG A 4 11.70 3.80 -17.72
N ARG A 5 12.97 3.58 -18.08
CA ARG A 5 13.94 4.64 -18.37
C ARG A 5 14.12 4.84 -19.87
N SER A 6 14.33 3.76 -20.62
CA SER A 6 14.65 3.78 -22.06
C SER A 6 13.47 3.46 -22.98
N GLY A 7 12.33 3.07 -22.44
CA GLY A 7 11.13 2.77 -23.20
C GLY A 7 10.48 4.01 -23.83
N THR A 8 9.52 3.76 -24.69
CA THR A 8 8.75 4.79 -25.38
C THR A 8 7.87 5.55 -24.39
N ARG A 9 8.01 6.89 -24.40
CA ARG A 9 7.21 7.81 -23.60
C ARG A 9 6.25 8.57 -24.52
N ALA A 10 5.05 8.82 -24.03
CA ALA A 10 4.09 9.69 -24.68
C ALA A 10 3.44 10.57 -23.61
N ALA A 11 3.17 11.83 -23.94
CA ALA A 11 2.54 12.76 -23.02
C ALA A 11 1.05 12.47 -22.90
N LEU A 12 0.50 12.68 -21.69
CA LEU A 12 -0.93 12.84 -21.52
C LEU A 12 -1.36 14.16 -22.13
N THR A 13 -2.51 14.19 -22.81
CA THR A 13 -3.04 15.42 -23.43
C THR A 13 -4.33 15.84 -22.73
N GLY A 14 -4.43 17.13 -22.41
CA GLY A 14 -5.66 17.75 -21.92
C GLY A 14 -6.45 18.46 -23.02
N ALA A 15 -7.47 19.20 -22.61
CA ALA A 15 -8.24 20.07 -23.50
C ALA A 15 -7.32 21.01 -24.31
N GLY A 16 -7.59 21.15 -25.61
CA GLY A 16 -6.76 21.96 -26.51
C GLY A 16 -5.36 21.39 -26.79
N GLY A 17 -5.09 20.12 -26.45
CA GLY A 17 -3.83 19.46 -26.74
C GLY A 17 -2.70 19.81 -25.77
N ILE A 18 -3.00 20.44 -24.63
CA ILE A 18 -1.99 20.78 -23.63
C ILE A 18 -1.33 19.51 -23.07
N THR A 19 -0.04 19.59 -22.79
CA THR A 19 0.76 18.49 -22.21
C THR A 19 1.39 18.88 -20.87
N SER A 20 1.07 20.08 -20.38
CA SER A 20 1.50 20.63 -19.09
C SER A 20 0.26 21.03 -18.29
N PHE A 21 0.23 20.61 -17.03
CA PHE A 21 -0.93 20.78 -16.15
C PHE A 21 -0.50 21.55 -14.90
N ASN A 22 -1.29 22.54 -14.52
CA ASN A 22 -1.07 23.25 -13.26
C ASN A 22 -1.58 22.41 -12.08
N LYS A 23 -0.83 22.44 -10.97
CA LYS A 23 -1.28 21.93 -9.67
C LYS A 23 -1.81 23.10 -8.82
N PRO A 24 -2.72 22.86 -7.85
CA PRO A 24 -3.04 23.88 -6.88
C PRO A 24 -1.79 24.20 -6.04
N VAL A 25 -1.68 25.46 -5.59
CA VAL A 25 -0.77 25.78 -4.50
C VAL A 25 -1.18 25.01 -3.25
N ASP A 26 -0.24 24.77 -2.33
CA ASP A 26 -0.55 24.02 -1.11
C ASP A 26 -1.49 24.83 -0.20
N ASN A 27 -2.20 24.18 0.73
CA ASN A 27 -3.22 24.83 1.54
C ASN A 27 -2.60 25.75 2.61
N ILE A 28 -2.35 27.00 2.23
CA ILE A 28 -1.70 27.99 3.10
C ILE A 28 -2.60 28.36 4.30
N GLY A 29 -3.92 28.38 4.12
CA GLY A 29 -4.89 28.75 5.15
C GLY A 29 -6.03 29.62 4.62
N ALA A 30 -7.12 29.70 5.40
CA ALA A 30 -8.40 30.28 4.97
C ALA A 30 -8.32 31.77 4.57
N LYS A 31 -7.36 32.53 5.12
CA LYS A 31 -7.16 33.94 4.73
C LYS A 31 -6.65 34.08 3.29
N THR A 32 -5.82 33.15 2.84
CA THR A 32 -5.25 33.14 1.48
C THR A 32 -6.17 32.41 0.51
N LEU A 33 -6.76 31.28 0.95
CA LEU A 33 -7.63 30.42 0.17
C LEU A 33 -8.86 30.04 1.01
N PRO A 34 -9.93 30.86 1.02
CA PRO A 34 -11.10 30.63 1.86
C PRO A 34 -11.81 29.29 1.60
N ASP A 35 -11.86 28.85 0.35
CA ASP A 35 -12.39 27.55 -0.05
C ASP A 35 -11.33 26.78 -0.86
N TYR A 36 -10.42 26.13 -0.12
CA TYR A 36 -9.38 25.32 -0.73
C TYR A 36 -9.96 24.12 -1.50
N ALA A 37 -11.06 23.53 -1.05
CA ALA A 37 -11.65 22.36 -1.68
C ALA A 37 -12.15 22.69 -3.10
N ALA A 38 -12.93 23.76 -3.25
CA ALA A 38 -13.39 24.21 -4.56
C ALA A 38 -12.23 24.69 -5.45
N TYR A 39 -11.20 25.33 -4.88
CA TYR A 39 -10.00 25.72 -5.62
C TYR A 39 -9.22 24.50 -6.15
N ALA A 40 -8.96 23.50 -5.31
CA ALA A 40 -8.25 22.29 -5.69
C ALA A 40 -9.04 21.46 -6.72
N ALA A 41 -10.38 21.45 -6.63
CA ALA A 41 -11.24 20.75 -7.59
C ALA A 41 -11.08 21.25 -9.04
N LYS A 42 -10.74 22.54 -9.23
CA LYS A 42 -10.43 23.12 -10.56
C LYS A 42 -9.14 22.57 -11.19
N HIS A 43 -8.34 21.83 -10.43
CA HIS A 43 -7.07 21.23 -10.87
C HIS A 43 -7.16 19.71 -11.03
N VAL A 44 -8.39 19.16 -11.05
CA VAL A 44 -8.66 17.83 -11.57
C VAL A 44 -8.77 17.94 -13.09
N HIS A 45 -7.80 17.37 -13.80
CA HIS A 45 -7.73 17.45 -15.25
C HIS A 45 -8.28 16.17 -15.88
N ILE A 46 -9.23 16.31 -16.80
CA ILE A 46 -9.61 15.23 -17.71
C ILE A 46 -8.56 15.17 -18.81
N VAL A 47 -8.01 13.99 -19.05
CA VAL A 47 -6.89 13.77 -19.97
C VAL A 47 -7.13 12.56 -20.86
N SER A 48 -6.53 12.58 -22.04
CA SER A 48 -6.44 11.44 -22.94
C SER A 48 -5.10 10.73 -22.75
N ILE A 49 -5.14 9.41 -22.64
CA ILE A 49 -3.94 8.56 -22.58
C ILE A 49 -3.66 8.05 -24.00
N PRO A 50 -2.47 8.25 -24.56
CA PRO A 50 -2.14 7.72 -25.88
C PRO A 50 -2.36 6.20 -26.00
N GLY A 51 -3.19 5.79 -26.96
CA GLY A 51 -3.56 4.39 -27.18
C GLY A 51 -4.65 3.86 -26.24
N CYS A 52 -5.46 4.75 -25.66
CA CYS A 52 -6.62 4.45 -24.83
C CYS A 52 -7.77 5.37 -25.26
N ASP A 53 -8.90 4.78 -25.62
CA ASP A 53 -10.06 5.54 -26.12
C ASP A 53 -10.93 6.11 -24.99
N MET A 54 -10.67 5.70 -23.75
CA MET A 54 -11.41 6.17 -22.57
C MET A 54 -10.75 7.41 -21.96
N PRO A 55 -11.53 8.39 -21.49
CA PRO A 55 -10.99 9.51 -20.74
C PRO A 55 -10.38 9.02 -19.42
N ALA A 56 -9.33 9.70 -18.97
CA ALA A 56 -8.71 9.51 -17.67
C ALA A 56 -8.75 10.81 -16.87
N LYS A 57 -8.45 10.73 -15.58
CA LYS A 57 -8.26 11.92 -14.72
C LYS A 57 -6.86 11.93 -14.11
N VAL A 58 -6.30 13.12 -13.98
CA VAL A 58 -5.07 13.36 -13.22
C VAL A 58 -5.26 14.50 -12.23
N PHE A 59 -4.69 14.32 -11.05
CA PHE A 59 -4.56 15.36 -10.04
C PHE A 59 -3.16 15.30 -9.44
N VAL A 60 -2.51 16.46 -9.32
CA VAL A 60 -1.31 16.63 -8.50
C VAL A 60 -1.62 17.73 -7.51
N GLY A 61 -1.36 17.53 -6.22
CA GLY A 61 -1.59 18.56 -5.21
C GLY A 61 -1.56 18.01 -3.79
N GLN A 62 -1.57 18.91 -2.82
CA GLN A 62 -1.58 18.53 -1.40
C GLN A 62 -2.93 17.89 -1.02
N ARG A 63 -2.88 16.76 -0.30
CA ARG A 63 -4.02 16.07 0.34
C ARG A 63 -3.68 15.78 1.80
N LYS A 64 -4.71 15.51 2.60
CA LYS A 64 -4.54 14.95 3.95
C LYS A 64 -3.90 13.56 3.83
N ASP A 65 -2.93 13.24 4.69
CA ASP A 65 -2.35 11.90 4.72
C ASP A 65 -3.44 10.85 4.99
N PRO A 66 -3.58 9.82 4.14
CA PRO A 66 -4.67 8.86 4.27
C PRO A 66 -4.34 7.63 5.11
N PHE A 67 -3.13 7.51 5.67
CA PHE A 67 -2.78 6.37 6.52
C PHE A 67 -3.29 6.56 7.95
N ALA A 68 -3.90 5.50 8.48
CA ALA A 68 -4.00 5.25 9.91
C ALA A 68 -2.78 4.45 10.35
N VAL A 69 -1.98 5.00 11.27
CA VAL A 69 -0.86 4.24 11.86
C VAL A 69 -0.39 4.83 13.19
N ASN A 70 -0.04 3.95 14.13
CA ASN A 70 0.67 4.29 15.36
C ASN A 70 2.20 4.13 15.22
N LEU A 71 2.86 5.04 14.49
CA LEU A 71 4.29 4.89 14.17
C LEU A 71 5.18 4.86 15.41
N GLY A 72 4.94 5.71 16.40
CA GLY A 72 5.78 5.80 17.59
C GLY A 72 5.83 4.48 18.35
N THR A 73 4.66 3.95 18.71
CA THR A 73 4.54 2.68 19.44
C THR A 73 5.06 1.50 18.62
N ILE A 74 4.70 1.40 17.34
CA ILE A 74 5.06 0.25 16.51
C ILE A 74 6.57 0.21 16.25
N PHE A 75 7.20 1.34 15.95
CA PHE A 75 8.65 1.39 15.66
C PHE A 75 9.52 1.44 16.93
N ASP A 76 8.95 1.70 18.10
CA ASP A 76 9.57 1.45 19.40
C ASP A 76 9.39 -0.02 19.83
N LEU A 77 9.76 -0.96 18.97
CA LEU A 77 9.63 -2.42 19.20
C LEU A 77 8.21 -2.85 19.61
N VAL A 78 7.16 -2.24 19.06
CA VAL A 78 5.77 -2.57 19.41
C VAL A 78 5.52 -2.41 20.91
N ASN A 79 5.85 -1.23 21.44
CA ASN A 79 5.65 -0.83 22.84
C ASN A 79 4.15 -0.59 23.16
N ALA A 80 3.33 -1.62 22.96
CA ALA A 80 1.89 -1.60 23.14
C ALA A 80 1.47 -2.71 24.12
N PRO A 81 0.49 -2.47 25.01
CA PRO A 81 -0.05 -3.53 25.83
C PRO A 81 -0.73 -4.59 24.95
N VAL A 82 -0.42 -5.87 25.20
CA VAL A 82 -1.05 -7.00 24.48
C VAL A 82 -2.57 -6.94 24.56
N SER A 83 -3.12 -6.60 25.72
CA SER A 83 -4.56 -6.45 25.93
C SER A 83 -5.21 -5.37 25.07
N VAL A 84 -4.43 -4.41 24.56
CA VAL A 84 -4.91 -3.40 23.61
C VAL A 84 -4.88 -3.98 22.20
N ILE A 85 -3.72 -4.44 21.73
CA ILE A 85 -3.53 -4.84 20.33
C ILE A 85 -4.26 -6.13 19.93
N THR A 86 -4.81 -6.89 20.88
CA THR A 86 -5.61 -8.10 20.62
C THR A 86 -7.10 -7.93 20.91
N ASP A 87 -7.57 -6.74 21.28
CA ASP A 87 -8.99 -6.47 21.56
C ASP A 87 -9.55 -5.47 20.54
N PRO A 88 -10.33 -5.92 19.55
CA PRO A 88 -10.91 -5.05 18.53
C PRO A 88 -11.77 -3.89 19.08
N ALA A 89 -12.25 -3.97 20.32
CA ALA A 89 -12.94 -2.85 20.97
C ALA A 89 -12.02 -1.66 21.26
N LEU A 90 -10.70 -1.87 21.24
CA LEU A 90 -9.65 -0.89 21.53
C LEU A 90 -8.91 -0.41 20.27
N ILE A 91 -9.46 -0.64 19.08
CA ILE A 91 -8.88 -0.25 17.78
C ILE A 91 -8.67 1.28 17.60
N ASN A 92 -9.20 2.12 18.49
CA ASN A 92 -8.95 3.57 18.51
C ASN A 92 -8.38 4.05 19.84
N ALA A 93 -7.70 3.18 20.58
CA ALA A 93 -7.11 3.52 21.87
C ALA A 93 -5.84 4.38 21.73
N ALA A 94 -5.26 4.49 20.53
CA ALA A 94 -4.09 5.33 20.26
C ALA A 94 -4.40 6.45 19.24
N PRO A 95 -3.73 7.60 19.32
CA PRO A 95 -3.86 8.64 18.31
C PRO A 95 -3.15 8.24 17.01
N ASN A 96 -3.75 8.58 15.86
CA ASN A 96 -3.05 8.50 14.58
C ASN A 96 -1.90 9.53 14.54
N THR A 97 -0.67 9.05 14.47
CA THR A 97 0.54 9.90 14.43
C THR A 97 0.68 10.75 13.15
N LEU A 98 -0.14 10.45 12.13
CA LEU A 98 -0.24 11.20 10.87
C LEU A 98 -1.48 12.12 10.82
N ALA A 99 -2.27 12.19 11.91
CA ALA A 99 -3.49 13.00 11.99
C ALA A 99 -3.28 14.50 11.75
N ASP A 100 -2.04 15.00 11.87
CA ASP A 100 -1.66 16.38 11.61
C ASP A 100 -0.74 16.53 10.36
N LYS A 101 -0.62 15.51 9.51
CA LYS A 101 0.20 15.55 8.29
C LYS A 101 -0.60 15.71 7.00
N ASN A 102 0.01 16.40 6.04
CA ASN A 102 -0.43 16.49 4.66
C ASN A 102 0.64 15.90 3.75
N VAL A 103 0.24 15.35 2.60
CA VAL A 103 1.13 14.77 1.59
C VAL A 103 0.88 15.41 0.22
N THR A 104 1.91 15.45 -0.63
CA THR A 104 1.71 15.76 -2.06
C THR A 104 1.31 14.48 -2.79
N THR A 105 0.12 14.48 -3.38
CA THR A 105 -0.43 13.32 -4.08
C THR A 105 -0.33 13.52 -5.59
N LEU A 106 0.15 12.50 -6.30
CA LEU A 106 -0.11 12.28 -7.72
C LEU A 106 -1.18 11.19 -7.83
N ALA A 107 -2.38 11.55 -8.24
CA ALA A 107 -3.49 10.62 -8.43
C ALA A 107 -3.83 10.49 -9.92
N LEU A 108 -4.12 9.26 -10.33
CA LEU A 108 -4.54 8.90 -11.69
C LEU A 108 -5.77 8.01 -11.62
N GLU A 109 -6.79 8.32 -12.41
CA GLU A 109 -7.94 7.45 -12.65
C GLU A 109 -7.92 7.01 -14.11
N VAL A 110 -7.75 5.71 -14.34
CA VAL A 110 -7.60 5.11 -15.67
C VAL A 110 -8.61 3.99 -15.81
N HIS A 111 -9.35 3.98 -16.92
CA HIS A 111 -10.29 2.91 -17.20
C HIS A 111 -9.56 1.57 -17.39
N GLN A 112 -10.09 0.49 -16.82
CA GLN A 112 -9.43 -0.82 -16.82
C GLN A 112 -9.09 -1.34 -18.23
N SER A 113 -9.91 -1.03 -19.24
CA SER A 113 -9.66 -1.45 -20.64
C SER A 113 -8.39 -0.85 -21.24
N CYS A 114 -7.80 0.16 -20.59
CA CYS A 114 -6.56 0.78 -21.00
C CYS A 114 -5.33 0.20 -20.28
N LEU A 115 -5.54 -0.72 -19.32
CA LEU A 115 -4.50 -1.32 -18.51
C LEU A 115 -4.39 -2.84 -18.71
N THR A 116 -5.50 -3.50 -19.04
CA THR A 116 -5.55 -4.96 -19.17
C THR A 116 -5.61 -5.41 -20.63
N THR A 117 -5.29 -6.69 -20.83
CA THR A 117 -5.53 -7.39 -22.09
C THR A 117 -6.55 -8.49 -21.84
N THR A 118 -7.19 -9.04 -22.88
CA THR A 118 -8.10 -10.19 -22.72
C THR A 118 -7.39 -11.44 -22.18
N ALA A 119 -6.06 -11.48 -22.23
CA ALA A 119 -5.28 -12.62 -21.78
C ALA A 119 -5.07 -12.66 -20.26
N ASP A 120 -5.00 -11.54 -19.56
CA ASP A 120 -4.80 -11.49 -18.10
C ASP A 120 -5.41 -10.20 -17.53
N SER A 121 -6.27 -10.34 -16.53
CA SER A 121 -6.93 -9.23 -15.84
C SER A 121 -6.12 -8.71 -14.64
N VAL A 122 -5.01 -9.37 -14.30
CA VAL A 122 -4.13 -8.95 -13.22
C VAL A 122 -3.11 -7.94 -13.74
N ILE A 123 -3.10 -6.76 -13.12
CA ILE A 123 -2.04 -5.78 -13.26
C ILE A 123 -1.17 -5.78 -12.01
N GLY A 124 0.14 -5.68 -12.19
CA GLY A 124 1.07 -5.51 -11.09
C GLY A 124 1.78 -4.16 -11.19
N GLY A 125 1.90 -3.46 -10.07
CA GLY A 125 2.51 -2.14 -9.98
C GLY A 125 3.44 -2.00 -8.79
N TRP A 126 4.45 -1.17 -8.95
CA TRP A 126 5.29 -0.69 -7.87
C TRP A 126 5.70 0.75 -8.18
N THR A 127 6.01 1.51 -7.15
CA THR A 127 6.48 2.89 -7.26
C THR A 127 7.96 2.94 -6.92
N THR A 128 8.67 3.93 -7.47
CA THR A 128 10.09 4.13 -7.17
C THR A 128 10.42 5.61 -6.99
N ALA A 129 11.31 5.92 -6.06
CA ALA A 129 11.93 7.24 -5.97
C ALA A 129 13.31 7.22 -6.63
N SER A 130 13.75 8.35 -7.15
CA SER A 130 15.06 8.45 -7.78
C SER A 130 15.69 9.81 -7.56
N LEU A 131 17.00 9.78 -7.36
CA LEU A 131 17.83 10.97 -7.23
C LEU A 131 18.83 11.02 -8.39
N ARG A 132 19.34 12.22 -8.65
CA ARG A 132 20.48 12.41 -9.55
C ARG A 132 21.73 11.82 -8.90
N GLN A 133 22.55 11.13 -9.69
CA GLN A 133 23.73 10.41 -9.21
C GLN A 133 24.77 11.32 -8.53
N SER A 134 24.84 12.60 -8.91
CA SER A 134 25.77 13.55 -8.30
C SER A 134 25.08 14.82 -7.82
N GLN A 135 25.61 15.38 -6.72
CA GLN A 135 25.25 16.68 -6.16
C GLN A 135 26.52 17.44 -5.80
N LEU A 136 26.65 18.67 -6.29
CA LEU A 136 27.70 19.60 -5.93
C LEU A 136 27.09 20.79 -5.19
N LEU A 137 27.64 21.14 -4.04
CA LEU A 137 27.19 22.29 -3.26
C LEU A 137 27.95 23.55 -3.67
N ASN A 138 27.22 24.65 -3.85
CA ASN A 138 27.80 25.94 -4.20
C ASN A 138 28.10 26.73 -2.91
N PRO A 139 29.37 27.07 -2.60
CA PRO A 139 29.71 27.85 -1.41
C PRO A 139 29.21 29.31 -1.47
N SER A 140 28.79 29.78 -2.65
CA SER A 140 28.24 31.12 -2.87
C SER A 140 26.93 31.04 -3.67
N PRO A 141 25.83 30.57 -3.05
CA PRO A 141 24.56 30.39 -3.74
C PRO A 141 23.99 31.71 -4.27
N LYS A 142 23.37 31.66 -5.45
CA LYS A 142 22.62 32.81 -5.99
C LYS A 142 21.36 33.07 -5.15
N LYS A 143 20.85 34.31 -5.15
CA LYS A 143 19.53 34.62 -4.57
C LYS A 143 18.44 33.75 -5.22
N GLY A 144 17.58 33.13 -4.40
CA GLY A 144 16.48 32.27 -4.85
C GLY A 144 16.30 31.03 -3.96
N HIS A 145 15.31 30.20 -4.29
CA HIS A 145 15.12 28.91 -3.64
C HIS A 145 15.90 27.80 -4.37
N GLN A 146 16.41 26.82 -3.62
CA GLN A 146 17.13 25.65 -4.15
C GLN A 146 18.35 25.98 -5.04
N THR A 147 19.03 27.10 -4.78
CA THR A 147 20.22 27.56 -5.53
C THR A 147 21.55 27.08 -4.95
N ALA A 148 21.52 26.38 -3.80
CA ALA A 148 22.70 25.91 -3.07
C ALA A 148 23.30 24.60 -3.61
N ALA A 149 22.56 23.86 -4.44
CA ALA A 149 23.00 22.58 -4.97
C ALA A 149 22.81 22.52 -6.49
N ILE A 150 23.79 21.94 -7.19
CA ILE A 150 23.70 21.56 -8.60
C ILE A 150 23.70 20.04 -8.65
N THR A 151 22.64 19.45 -9.20
CA THR A 151 22.51 17.99 -9.34
C THR A 151 22.71 17.56 -10.78
N GLY A 152 23.42 16.46 -11.02
CA GLY A 152 23.77 15.96 -12.35
C GLY A 152 23.83 14.44 -12.48
N GLY A 153 24.13 13.97 -13.68
CA GLY A 153 24.27 12.54 -13.98
C GLY A 153 22.95 11.79 -14.18
N ALA A 154 23.05 10.46 -14.24
CA ALA A 154 21.92 9.57 -14.45
C ALA A 154 20.95 9.59 -13.25
N TRP A 155 19.71 9.16 -13.48
CA TRP A 155 18.76 8.91 -12.40
C TRP A 155 19.02 7.56 -11.75
N VAL A 156 19.33 7.57 -10.46
CA VAL A 156 19.56 6.37 -9.64
C VAL A 156 18.31 6.12 -8.81
N GLN A 157 17.80 4.88 -8.82
CA GLN A 157 16.73 4.50 -7.92
C GLN A 157 17.28 4.37 -6.50
N VAL A 158 16.62 5.02 -5.55
CA VAL A 158 17.01 5.01 -4.12
C VAL A 158 15.91 4.45 -3.22
N SER A 159 14.74 4.15 -3.79
CA SER A 159 13.64 3.52 -3.08
C SER A 159 12.67 2.88 -4.06
N ARG A 160 12.00 1.83 -3.60
CA ARG A 160 10.82 1.26 -4.25
C ARG A 160 9.85 0.69 -3.22
N LEU A 161 8.59 0.57 -3.63
CA LEU A 161 7.55 -0.10 -2.86
C LEU A 161 6.42 -0.56 -3.78
N GLY A 162 5.99 -1.82 -3.65
CA GLY A 162 4.73 -2.34 -4.17
C GLY A 162 3.69 -2.51 -3.06
N MET A 163 3.73 -3.64 -2.38
CA MET A 163 2.96 -4.01 -1.20
C MET A 163 3.40 -3.16 0.01
N PRO A 164 2.45 -2.53 0.73
CA PRO A 164 2.75 -1.81 1.96
C PRO A 164 3.52 -2.67 2.96
N LEU A 165 4.42 -2.04 3.71
CA LEU A 165 5.19 -2.61 4.81
C LEU A 165 6.29 -3.61 4.42
N VAL A 166 6.39 -4.06 3.17
CA VAL A 166 7.47 -4.98 2.78
C VAL A 166 8.84 -4.31 2.93
N ASN A 167 9.02 -3.10 2.41
CA ASN A 167 10.29 -2.38 2.56
C ASN A 167 10.50 -1.89 4.01
N GLU A 168 9.42 -1.60 4.72
CA GLU A 168 9.45 -1.00 6.05
C GLU A 168 9.81 -2.01 7.14
N VAL A 169 9.17 -3.19 7.15
CA VAL A 169 9.27 -4.18 8.26
C VAL A 169 9.66 -5.59 7.84
N VAL A 170 9.56 -5.96 6.55
CA VAL A 170 9.93 -7.30 6.07
C VAL A 170 11.39 -7.34 5.66
N ILE A 171 11.84 -6.39 4.84
CA ILE A 171 13.23 -6.32 4.40
C ILE A 171 14.11 -5.80 5.53
N GLY A 172 15.12 -6.60 5.90
CA GLY A 172 16.07 -6.27 6.94
C GLY A 172 16.97 -5.08 6.58
N LEU A 173 17.44 -4.38 7.62
CA LEU A 173 18.34 -3.23 7.49
C LEU A 173 19.59 -3.50 6.62
N PRO A 174 20.27 -4.66 6.70
CA PRO A 174 21.49 -4.92 5.91
C PRO A 174 21.27 -4.88 4.38
N ASP A 175 20.07 -5.25 3.93
CA ASP A 175 19.73 -5.32 2.50
C ASP A 175 18.83 -4.17 2.02
N LYS A 176 18.46 -3.23 2.90
CA LYS A 176 17.43 -2.23 2.59
C LYS A 176 17.79 -1.36 1.38
N ASP A 177 19.02 -0.87 1.31
CA ASP A 177 19.49 -0.11 0.14
C ASP A 177 19.59 -0.96 -1.12
N ARG A 178 19.98 -2.23 -0.98
CA ARG A 178 20.07 -3.18 -2.10
C ARG A 178 18.68 -3.49 -2.66
N PHE A 179 17.69 -3.73 -1.80
CA PHE A 179 16.28 -3.87 -2.17
C PHE A 179 15.77 -2.58 -2.83
N ASN A 180 16.03 -1.44 -2.20
CA ASN A 180 15.63 -0.13 -2.69
C ASN A 180 16.24 0.21 -4.05
N ALA A 181 17.40 -0.34 -4.41
CA ALA A 181 18.05 -0.14 -5.71
C ALA A 181 17.64 -1.17 -6.78
N SER A 182 17.08 -2.33 -6.39
CA SER A 182 16.76 -3.43 -7.30
C SER A 182 15.45 -3.22 -8.07
N LYS A 183 15.18 -4.11 -9.05
CA LYS A 183 13.88 -4.22 -9.71
C LYS A 183 13.14 -5.46 -9.16
N PRO A 184 11.80 -5.47 -9.11
CA PRO A 184 11.05 -6.59 -8.54
C PRO A 184 11.35 -7.97 -9.18
N LYS A 185 11.72 -7.98 -10.47
CA LYS A 185 12.14 -9.21 -11.18
C LYS A 185 13.37 -9.90 -10.55
N ASP A 186 14.14 -9.18 -9.74
CA ASP A 186 15.37 -9.66 -9.11
C ASP A 186 15.13 -10.03 -7.62
N ASP A 187 13.87 -10.07 -7.16
CA ASP A 187 13.54 -10.19 -5.73
C ASP A 187 13.83 -11.55 -5.10
N GLY A 188 14.14 -12.57 -5.91
CA GLY A 188 14.62 -13.86 -5.39
C GLY A 188 15.85 -13.73 -4.48
N GLN A 189 16.65 -12.66 -4.63
CA GLN A 189 17.79 -12.36 -3.77
C GLN A 189 17.41 -11.93 -2.34
N PHE A 190 16.12 -11.70 -2.06
CA PHE A 190 15.57 -11.30 -0.75
C PHE A 190 14.55 -12.30 -0.20
N ALA A 191 14.44 -13.50 -0.80
CA ALA A 191 13.40 -14.47 -0.49
C ALA A 191 13.35 -14.86 0.99
N ASP A 192 14.52 -14.91 1.66
CA ASP A 192 14.64 -15.29 3.08
C ASP A 192 13.83 -14.40 4.02
N TYR A 193 13.71 -13.10 3.72
CA TYR A 193 12.90 -12.17 4.52
C TYR A 193 11.41 -12.50 4.51
N VAL A 194 10.93 -13.16 3.44
CA VAL A 194 9.52 -13.54 3.28
C VAL A 194 9.29 -14.99 3.69
N THR A 195 10.22 -15.90 3.39
CA THR A 195 10.09 -17.32 3.74
C THR A 195 10.37 -17.58 5.22
N ASN A 196 11.23 -16.78 5.84
CA ASN A 196 11.63 -16.88 7.25
C ASN A 196 11.63 -15.48 7.90
N PRO A 197 10.46 -14.82 8.00
CA PRO A 197 10.37 -13.46 8.53
C PRO A 197 10.79 -13.41 10.00
N THR A 198 11.53 -12.36 10.35
CA THR A 198 11.97 -12.13 11.73
C THR A 198 10.88 -11.48 12.59
N LEU A 199 9.98 -10.70 11.99
CA LEU A 199 8.97 -9.91 12.71
C LEU A 199 8.11 -10.75 13.69
N PRO A 200 7.59 -11.94 13.35
CA PRO A 200 6.83 -12.74 14.32
C PRO A 200 7.62 -13.09 15.58
N ALA A 201 8.88 -13.52 15.44
CA ALA A 201 9.74 -13.84 16.58
C ALA A 201 10.12 -12.58 17.38
N LEU A 202 10.31 -11.44 16.72
CA LEU A 202 10.56 -10.17 17.39
C LEU A 202 9.33 -9.73 18.22
N LEU A 203 8.11 -9.96 17.72
CA LEU A 203 6.88 -9.68 18.46
C LEU A 203 6.75 -10.55 19.71
N GLU A 204 7.08 -11.85 19.64
CA GLU A 204 7.11 -12.72 20.84
C GLU A 204 8.01 -12.14 21.94
N ILE A 205 9.22 -11.70 21.55
CA ILE A 205 10.23 -11.17 22.47
C ILE A 205 9.76 -9.85 23.04
N ALA A 206 9.35 -8.91 22.18
CA ALA A 206 9.01 -7.56 22.59
C ALA A 206 7.74 -7.51 23.46
N LEU A 207 6.77 -8.39 23.20
CA LEU A 207 5.52 -8.47 23.95
C LEU A 207 5.58 -9.45 25.13
N ALA A 208 6.72 -10.11 25.35
CA ALA A 208 6.90 -11.17 26.35
C ALA A 208 5.84 -12.30 26.22
N LEU A 209 5.59 -12.72 24.98
CA LEU A 209 4.62 -13.77 24.60
C LEU A 209 5.35 -14.99 23.98
N PRO A 210 6.08 -15.78 24.78
CA PRO A 210 6.89 -16.88 24.25
C PRO A 210 6.03 -17.94 23.55
N GLY A 211 6.45 -18.38 22.35
CA GLY A 211 5.80 -19.45 21.61
C GLY A 211 4.50 -19.03 20.92
N THR A 212 4.34 -17.75 20.58
CA THR A 212 3.19 -17.21 19.84
C THR A 212 3.43 -16.98 18.33
N ALA A 213 4.67 -17.06 17.86
CA ALA A 213 5.03 -16.92 16.47
C ALA A 213 4.56 -18.12 15.64
N PRO A 214 4.12 -17.90 14.37
CA PRO A 214 3.79 -18.99 13.47
C PRO A 214 5.01 -19.88 13.17
N THR A 215 4.76 -21.19 13.05
CA THR A 215 5.80 -22.22 12.85
C THR A 215 5.78 -22.83 11.43
N ASN A 216 4.94 -22.32 10.53
CA ASN A 216 4.79 -22.81 9.17
C ASN A 216 5.92 -22.35 8.23
N PHE A 217 7.15 -22.76 8.51
CA PHE A 217 8.30 -22.44 7.67
C PHE A 217 8.50 -23.46 6.53
N PRO A 218 8.87 -23.03 5.31
CA PRO A 218 8.86 -21.64 4.86
C PRO A 218 7.44 -21.06 4.78
N ARG A 219 7.30 -19.75 5.06
CA ARG A 219 6.02 -19.00 5.09
C ARG A 219 5.42 -18.80 3.70
N LEU A 220 4.92 -19.89 3.10
CA LEU A 220 4.31 -19.88 1.76
C LEU A 220 3.08 -18.98 1.66
N ASP A 221 2.38 -18.73 2.76
CA ASP A 221 1.30 -17.74 2.84
C ASP A 221 1.79 -16.32 2.56
N LEU A 222 2.96 -15.94 3.08
CA LEU A 222 3.58 -14.63 2.82
C LEU A 222 4.21 -14.57 1.44
N VAL A 223 4.83 -15.65 0.96
CA VAL A 223 5.30 -15.75 -0.43
C VAL A 223 4.12 -15.54 -1.39
N THR A 224 2.99 -16.18 -1.11
CA THR A 224 1.77 -16.06 -1.92
C THR A 224 1.23 -14.64 -1.85
N THR A 225 1.15 -14.05 -0.67
CA THR A 225 0.58 -12.71 -0.48
C THR A 225 1.45 -11.61 -1.08
N PHE A 226 2.76 -11.62 -0.82
CA PHE A 226 3.66 -10.53 -1.17
C PHE A 226 4.34 -10.68 -2.54
N LEU A 227 4.57 -11.92 -3.01
CA LEU A 227 5.43 -12.17 -4.16
C LEU A 227 4.70 -12.75 -5.37
N THR A 228 3.68 -13.59 -5.20
CA THR A 228 3.06 -14.28 -6.35
C THR A 228 1.60 -13.88 -6.59
N GLY A 229 0.89 -13.41 -5.57
CA GLY A 229 -0.55 -13.23 -5.60
C GLY A 229 -1.30 -14.50 -5.22
N ILE A 230 -2.50 -14.32 -4.66
CA ILE A 230 -3.39 -15.36 -4.18
C ILE A 230 -4.12 -15.99 -5.39
N PRO A 231 -4.09 -17.34 -5.55
CA PRO A 231 -4.80 -18.04 -6.62
C PRO A 231 -6.28 -17.65 -6.67
N GLY A 232 -6.80 -17.38 -7.88
CA GLY A 232 -8.19 -16.95 -8.08
C GLY A 232 -8.50 -15.51 -7.65
N VAL A 233 -7.58 -14.83 -6.96
CA VAL A 233 -7.74 -13.44 -6.54
C VAL A 233 -6.88 -12.52 -7.41
N ASN A 234 -5.56 -12.53 -7.24
CA ASN A 234 -4.66 -11.57 -7.91
C ASN A 234 -3.34 -12.20 -8.39
N GLN A 235 -3.29 -13.53 -8.51
CA GLN A 235 -2.16 -14.23 -9.12
C GLN A 235 -2.19 -14.07 -10.66
N PRO A 236 -1.15 -13.51 -11.30
CA PRO A 236 -1.07 -13.39 -12.75
C PRO A 236 -0.75 -14.75 -13.38
N LYS A 237 -1.13 -14.96 -14.65
CA LYS A 237 -1.01 -16.26 -15.33
C LYS A 237 0.42 -16.80 -15.43
N ASN A 238 1.38 -15.92 -15.72
CA ASN A 238 2.80 -16.25 -15.86
C ASN A 238 3.58 -15.65 -14.69
N VAL A 239 3.17 -16.00 -13.47
CA VAL A 239 3.71 -15.38 -12.26
C VAL A 239 5.22 -15.61 -12.13
N VAL A 240 5.92 -14.50 -11.88
CA VAL A 240 7.29 -14.50 -11.38
C VAL A 240 7.24 -13.86 -10.00
N ALA A 241 7.77 -14.56 -9.00
CA ALA A 241 7.82 -14.07 -7.63
C ALA A 241 8.53 -12.70 -7.59
N SER A 242 7.78 -11.67 -7.21
CA SER A 242 8.23 -10.28 -7.23
C SER A 242 7.35 -9.42 -6.32
N GLU A 243 7.98 -8.53 -5.56
CA GLU A 243 7.32 -7.59 -4.66
C GLU A 243 6.64 -6.50 -5.50
N MET A 244 5.32 -6.68 -5.71
CA MET A 244 4.46 -5.83 -6.53
C MET A 244 3.04 -5.86 -5.95
N LEU A 245 2.38 -4.70 -5.89
CA LEU A 245 0.95 -4.65 -5.59
C LEU A 245 0.18 -5.11 -6.82
N ARG A 246 -0.65 -6.15 -6.66
CA ARG A 246 -1.37 -6.80 -7.75
C ARG A 246 -2.87 -6.57 -7.63
N LEU A 247 -3.46 -6.06 -8.70
CA LEU A 247 -4.90 -5.82 -8.82
C LEU A 247 -5.46 -6.68 -9.96
N ASN A 248 -6.38 -7.58 -9.64
CA ASN A 248 -7.24 -8.23 -10.60
C ASN A 248 -8.47 -7.36 -10.86
N THR A 249 -8.54 -6.79 -12.06
CA THR A 249 -9.63 -5.91 -12.45
C THR A 249 -10.93 -6.66 -12.76
N ALA A 250 -10.91 -8.00 -12.82
CA ALA A 250 -12.11 -8.81 -12.99
C ALA A 250 -12.95 -8.91 -11.70
N ILE A 251 -12.36 -8.63 -10.54
CA ILE A 251 -13.09 -8.56 -9.26
C ILE A 251 -13.69 -7.15 -9.16
N PRO A 252 -15.03 -7.00 -9.16
CA PRO A 252 -15.67 -5.70 -9.20
C PRO A 252 -15.44 -4.92 -7.90
N ALA A 253 -15.09 -3.64 -8.03
CA ALA A 253 -15.03 -2.74 -6.89
C ALA A 253 -16.44 -2.46 -6.35
N VAL A 254 -16.55 -2.29 -5.03
CA VAL A 254 -17.79 -1.90 -4.35
C VAL A 254 -17.81 -0.41 -3.96
N PRO A 255 -18.99 0.22 -3.85
CA PRO A 255 -19.12 1.60 -3.36
C PRO A 255 -18.47 1.80 -1.99
N PHE A 256 -17.95 3.00 -1.72
CA PHE A 256 -17.21 3.34 -0.49
C PHE A 256 -17.87 2.87 0.82
N ALA A 257 -19.20 3.00 0.91
CA ALA A 257 -19.97 2.60 2.10
C ALA A 257 -19.98 1.08 2.34
N GLN A 258 -19.83 0.27 1.28
CA GLN A 258 -19.83 -1.20 1.33
C GLN A 258 -18.43 -1.80 1.47
N GLN A 259 -17.38 -0.99 1.31
CA GLN A 259 -16.01 -1.46 1.41
C GLN A 259 -15.70 -1.95 2.82
N ASN A 260 -15.24 -3.19 2.93
CA ASN A 260 -14.70 -3.78 4.14
C ASN A 260 -13.27 -3.27 4.36
N ARG A 261 -13.01 -2.55 5.46
CA ARG A 261 -11.68 -1.95 5.71
C ARG A 261 -10.59 -3.00 5.89
N LEU A 262 -10.93 -4.20 6.37
CA LEU A 262 -9.98 -5.30 6.52
C LEU A 262 -9.81 -6.09 5.20
N GLY A 263 -10.27 -5.55 4.08
CA GLY A 263 -10.13 -6.13 2.75
C GLY A 263 -10.68 -7.55 2.68
N ILE A 264 -9.94 -8.43 2.00
CA ILE A 264 -10.35 -9.83 1.79
C ILE A 264 -10.41 -10.60 3.11
N VAL A 265 -9.50 -10.34 4.06
CA VAL A 265 -9.52 -11.00 5.38
C VAL A 265 -10.78 -10.63 6.15
N GLY A 266 -11.13 -9.34 6.17
CA GLY A 266 -12.37 -8.87 6.76
C GLY A 266 -13.58 -9.56 6.15
N GLU A 267 -13.57 -9.78 4.84
CA GLU A 267 -14.68 -10.42 4.16
C GLU A 267 -14.79 -11.90 4.48
N ILE A 268 -13.66 -12.62 4.54
CA ILE A 268 -13.60 -14.01 5.01
C ILE A 268 -14.20 -14.12 6.42
N LEU A 269 -13.83 -13.21 7.33
CA LEU A 269 -14.38 -13.19 8.69
C LEU A 269 -15.90 -12.89 8.68
N ARG A 270 -16.34 -11.93 7.87
CA ARG A 270 -17.76 -11.54 7.76
C ARG A 270 -18.64 -12.71 7.30
N VAL A 271 -18.18 -13.52 6.33
CA VAL A 271 -18.93 -14.69 5.85
C VAL A 271 -18.73 -15.94 6.72
N GLY A 272 -17.87 -15.88 7.74
CA GLY A 272 -17.63 -17.01 8.65
C GLY A 272 -16.64 -18.06 8.10
N GLY A 273 -15.73 -17.67 7.20
CA GLY A 273 -14.65 -18.52 6.68
C GLY A 273 -14.67 -18.71 5.16
N PRO A 274 -13.57 -19.23 4.58
CA PRO A 274 -13.42 -19.36 3.13
C PRO A 274 -14.48 -20.27 2.46
N GLN A 275 -15.05 -21.22 3.20
CA GLN A 275 -16.11 -22.10 2.72
C GLN A 275 -17.41 -21.35 2.35
N ASN A 276 -17.58 -20.11 2.84
CA ASN A 276 -18.76 -19.29 2.61
C ASN A 276 -18.50 -18.12 1.64
N LEU A 277 -17.40 -18.13 0.89
CA LEU A 277 -17.04 -17.04 -0.04
C LEU A 277 -18.07 -16.80 -1.14
N ALA A 278 -18.97 -17.74 -1.42
CA ALA A 278 -20.11 -17.52 -2.32
C ALA A 278 -21.07 -16.42 -1.82
N ALA A 279 -21.08 -16.12 -0.52
CA ALA A 279 -21.85 -15.04 0.10
C ALA A 279 -21.03 -13.74 0.27
N ALA A 280 -19.79 -13.71 -0.24
CA ALA A 280 -18.95 -12.53 -0.18
C ALA A 280 -19.48 -11.43 -1.09
N VAL A 281 -19.46 -10.19 -0.61
CA VAL A 281 -19.90 -8.99 -1.30
C VAL A 281 -18.74 -8.03 -1.59
N ASP A 282 -17.60 -8.15 -0.91
CA ASP A 282 -16.41 -7.33 -1.15
C ASP A 282 -15.10 -8.13 -1.15
N LEU A 283 -14.62 -8.50 -2.33
CA LEU A 283 -13.30 -9.15 -2.53
C LEU A 283 -12.30 -8.23 -3.26
N ALA A 284 -12.63 -6.95 -3.42
CA ALA A 284 -11.83 -5.99 -4.18
C ALA A 284 -10.84 -5.19 -3.29
N GLY A 285 -10.78 -5.48 -1.99
CA GLY A 285 -9.83 -4.86 -1.07
C GLY A 285 -8.46 -5.55 -1.05
N TYR A 286 -7.53 -4.96 -0.30
CA TYR A 286 -6.19 -5.49 -0.08
C TYR A 286 -6.20 -6.98 0.32
N PRO A 287 -5.33 -7.83 -0.29
CA PRO A 287 -4.24 -7.48 -1.21
C PRO A 287 -4.61 -7.40 -2.71
N ASN A 288 -5.90 -7.48 -3.09
CA ASN A 288 -6.32 -7.27 -4.49
C ASN A 288 -6.30 -5.77 -4.86
N GLY A 289 -5.10 -5.25 -5.13
CA GLY A 289 -4.85 -3.82 -5.11
C GLY A 289 -4.88 -3.29 -3.68
N ARG A 290 -5.00 -1.97 -3.53
CA ARG A 290 -5.18 -1.30 -2.24
C ARG A 290 -6.07 -0.10 -2.43
N ARG A 291 -7.17 -0.05 -1.68
CA ARG A 291 -8.03 1.11 -1.56
C ARG A 291 -7.52 2.00 -0.42
N PRO A 292 -7.71 3.32 -0.47
CA PRO A 292 -7.37 4.20 0.65
C PRO A 292 -8.03 3.82 1.98
N LYS A 293 -9.19 3.15 1.94
CA LYS A 293 -9.93 2.68 3.12
C LYS A 293 -9.41 1.35 3.69
N ASP A 294 -8.55 0.64 2.97
CA ASP A 294 -8.02 -0.63 3.45
C ASP A 294 -7.02 -0.38 4.59
N ASP A 295 -7.25 -1.01 5.73
CA ASP A 295 -6.43 -0.94 6.93
C ASP A 295 -5.22 -1.86 6.80
N VAL A 296 -4.24 -1.41 6.01
CA VAL A 296 -3.13 -2.26 5.58
C VAL A 296 -2.17 -2.62 6.71
N VAL A 297 -2.15 -1.86 7.81
CA VAL A 297 -1.32 -2.17 8.97
C VAL A 297 -1.89 -3.39 9.68
N ASP A 298 -3.18 -3.35 10.03
CA ASP A 298 -3.90 -4.45 10.66
C ASP A 298 -3.89 -5.70 9.78
N ILE A 299 -4.26 -5.58 8.50
CA ILE A 299 -4.30 -6.74 7.58
C ILE A 299 -2.91 -7.40 7.46
N SER A 300 -1.85 -6.59 7.40
CA SER A 300 -0.49 -7.13 7.29
C SER A 300 -0.03 -7.78 8.60
N LEU A 301 -0.41 -7.23 9.75
CA LEU A 301 -0.11 -7.83 11.05
C LEU A 301 -0.82 -9.18 11.21
N VAL A 302 -2.09 -9.26 10.83
CA VAL A 302 -2.86 -10.52 10.77
C VAL A 302 -2.14 -11.54 9.87
N ALA A 303 -1.68 -11.14 8.68
CA ALA A 303 -0.99 -12.03 7.76
C ALA A 303 0.36 -12.52 8.33
N VAL A 304 1.20 -11.62 8.81
CA VAL A 304 2.52 -11.95 9.35
C VAL A 304 2.43 -12.83 10.60
N MET A 305 1.41 -12.62 11.45
CA MET A 305 1.14 -13.46 12.63
C MET A 305 0.33 -14.72 12.34
N GLY A 306 0.14 -15.08 11.07
CA GLY A 306 -0.35 -16.39 10.66
C GLY A 306 -1.86 -16.51 10.54
N GLY A 307 -2.62 -15.41 10.64
CA GLY A 307 -4.08 -15.42 10.47
C GLY A 307 -4.52 -16.04 9.14
N LEU A 308 -3.72 -15.90 8.07
CA LEU A 308 -3.97 -16.58 6.79
C LEU A 308 -3.96 -18.11 6.93
N CYS A 309 -3.13 -18.69 7.78
CA CYS A 309 -3.09 -20.14 8.02
C CYS A 309 -4.25 -20.62 8.89
N VAL A 310 -4.75 -19.76 9.79
CA VAL A 310 -6.00 -20.02 10.51
C VAL A 310 -7.17 -20.02 9.53
N ALA A 311 -7.23 -19.03 8.62
CA ALA A 311 -8.25 -18.95 7.58
C ALA A 311 -8.17 -20.12 6.58
N ASN A 312 -6.95 -20.57 6.24
CA ASN A 312 -6.72 -21.66 5.31
C ASN A 312 -7.33 -22.99 5.79
N GLY A 313 -7.38 -23.20 7.11
CA GLY A 313 -7.84 -24.43 7.74
C GLY A 313 -6.92 -25.63 7.43
N ASP A 314 -7.22 -26.79 8.03
CA ASP A 314 -6.46 -28.02 7.76
C ASP A 314 -6.66 -28.56 6.33
N GLY A 315 -7.77 -28.16 5.68
CA GLY A 315 -8.10 -28.55 4.31
C GLY A 315 -7.39 -27.74 3.22
N ASN A 316 -6.55 -26.76 3.58
CA ASN A 316 -5.85 -25.88 2.62
C ASN A 316 -6.81 -25.15 1.65
N ALA A 317 -7.91 -24.61 2.18
CA ALA A 317 -8.99 -24.02 1.39
C ALA A 317 -8.57 -22.81 0.54
N LEU A 318 -7.55 -22.07 0.97
CA LEU A 318 -7.00 -20.88 0.30
C LEU A 318 -5.70 -21.18 -0.48
N GLN A 319 -5.27 -22.45 -0.52
CA GLN A 319 -4.10 -22.90 -1.27
C GLN A 319 -2.76 -22.29 -0.82
N PHE A 320 -2.62 -21.93 0.46
CA PHE A 320 -1.35 -21.46 1.04
C PHE A 320 -0.35 -22.56 1.38
N GLY A 321 -0.69 -23.82 1.11
CA GLY A 321 0.17 -24.99 1.29
C GLY A 321 -0.09 -25.74 2.59
N ALA A 322 0.30 -27.01 2.64
CA ALA A 322 -0.04 -27.92 3.73
C ALA A 322 0.59 -27.57 5.10
N ALA A 323 1.70 -26.82 5.10
CA ALA A 323 2.31 -26.32 6.33
C ALA A 323 1.50 -25.17 6.96
N CYS A 324 0.76 -24.41 6.15
CA CYS A 324 -0.03 -23.27 6.57
C CYS A 324 -1.41 -23.74 7.05
N LYS A 325 -1.48 -24.17 8.30
CA LYS A 325 -2.69 -24.71 8.94
C LYS A 325 -2.87 -24.14 10.35
N PRO A 326 -4.07 -24.21 10.97
CA PRO A 326 -4.32 -23.62 12.28
C PRO A 326 -3.35 -24.08 13.38
N SER A 327 -2.95 -25.35 13.37
CA SER A 327 -1.99 -25.90 14.35
C SER A 327 -0.58 -25.32 14.27
N ALA A 328 -0.24 -24.63 13.18
CA ALA A 328 1.04 -23.92 13.03
C ALA A 328 0.99 -22.47 13.55
N VAL A 329 -0.16 -22.02 14.07
CA VAL A 329 -0.38 -20.64 14.55
C VAL A 329 -0.80 -20.68 16.02
N PRO A 330 0.14 -20.54 16.97
CA PRO A 330 -0.18 -20.69 18.38
C PRO A 330 -1.19 -19.66 18.90
N LEU A 331 -1.25 -18.46 18.30
CA LEU A 331 -2.28 -17.45 18.63
C LEU A 331 -3.70 -17.86 18.22
N GLY A 332 -3.86 -18.84 17.34
CA GLY A 332 -5.17 -19.26 16.83
C GLY A 332 -5.99 -18.08 16.30
N ALA A 333 -7.28 -18.02 16.66
CA ALA A 333 -8.20 -16.98 16.19
C ALA A 333 -7.81 -15.56 16.65
N THR A 334 -7.04 -15.41 17.73
CA THR A 334 -6.52 -14.11 18.19
C THR A 334 -5.66 -13.42 17.13
N ALA A 335 -5.03 -14.19 16.22
CA ALA A 335 -4.28 -13.63 15.10
C ALA A 335 -5.13 -12.70 14.20
N PHE A 336 -6.46 -12.89 14.14
CA PHE A 336 -7.38 -12.00 13.40
C PHE A 336 -7.75 -10.72 14.14
N MET A 337 -7.50 -10.66 15.44
CA MET A 337 -7.83 -9.52 16.30
C MET A 337 -6.68 -8.53 16.43
N LEU A 338 -5.52 -8.87 15.87
CA LEU A 338 -4.33 -8.06 15.95
C LEU A 338 -4.50 -6.73 15.20
N HIS A 339 -4.15 -5.63 15.88
CA HIS A 339 -4.19 -4.30 15.31
C HIS A 339 -3.16 -3.34 15.93
N ASP A 340 -2.96 -2.17 15.33
CA ASP A 340 -2.04 -1.14 15.84
C ASP A 340 -2.69 -0.08 16.76
N ALA A 341 -4.00 -0.24 17.01
CA ALA A 341 -4.84 0.61 17.85
C ALA A 341 -5.20 1.98 17.23
N VAL A 342 -5.06 2.09 15.91
CA VAL A 342 -5.53 3.23 15.11
C VAL A 342 -6.41 2.72 13.97
N ASP A 343 -7.69 3.09 13.97
CA ASP A 343 -8.63 2.59 12.96
C ASP A 343 -8.56 3.41 11.66
N GLN A 344 -8.36 2.74 10.51
CA GLN A 344 -8.50 3.39 9.20
C GLN A 344 -9.87 4.03 8.97
N ALA A 345 -10.91 3.61 9.71
CA ALA A 345 -12.25 4.20 9.66
C ALA A 345 -12.32 5.65 10.17
N VAL A 346 -11.38 6.11 11.01
CA VAL A 346 -11.37 7.49 11.51
C VAL A 346 -10.64 8.46 10.58
N VAL A 347 -9.96 7.96 9.55
CA VAL A 347 -9.25 8.79 8.58
C VAL A 347 -10.24 9.32 7.53
N PRO A 348 -10.34 10.65 7.35
CA PRO A 348 -11.27 11.21 6.38
C PRO A 348 -10.83 10.87 4.95
N LEU A 349 -11.78 10.39 4.15
CA LEU A 349 -11.62 10.06 2.74
C LEU A 349 -12.79 10.63 1.94
N MET A 350 -12.64 10.75 0.62
CA MET A 350 -13.70 11.18 -0.28
C MET A 350 -14.21 10.01 -1.11
N SER A 351 -15.51 10.03 -1.43
CA SER A 351 -16.14 9.05 -2.32
C SER A 351 -15.91 9.34 -3.82
N SER A 352 -15.15 10.39 -4.14
CA SER A 352 -14.85 10.82 -5.50
C SER A 352 -13.37 11.13 -5.68
N PHE A 353 -12.88 11.03 -6.91
CA PHE A 353 -11.49 11.33 -7.26
C PHE A 353 -11.04 12.72 -6.76
N PRO A 354 -9.85 12.87 -6.14
CA PRO A 354 -8.77 11.89 -5.98
C PRO A 354 -8.86 10.98 -4.73
N TYR A 355 -10.04 10.81 -4.14
CA TYR A 355 -10.38 9.89 -3.04
C TYR A 355 -9.74 10.16 -1.67
N LEU A 356 -8.64 10.93 -1.60
CA LEU A 356 -8.05 11.37 -0.33
C LEU A 356 -8.76 12.63 0.18
N ALA A 357 -8.77 12.93 1.48
CA ALA A 357 -9.42 14.15 1.98
C ALA A 357 -8.69 15.47 1.63
N THR A 358 -9.41 16.59 1.74
CA THR A 358 -8.88 17.95 1.64
C THR A 358 -7.77 18.13 2.69
N PRO A 359 -6.59 18.68 2.31
CA PRO A 359 -5.49 18.89 3.26
C PRO A 359 -5.86 19.91 4.32
N MET A 360 -5.26 19.81 5.49
CA MET A 360 -5.41 20.83 6.53
C MET A 360 -4.70 22.12 6.09
N GLY A 361 -5.23 23.27 6.51
CA GLY A 361 -4.60 24.56 6.27
C GLY A 361 -3.31 24.72 7.07
N GLY A 362 -2.40 25.56 6.59
CA GLY A 362 -1.17 25.93 7.32
C GLY A 362 -1.44 26.74 8.59
N THR A 363 -2.62 27.35 8.71
CA THR A 363 -3.12 27.94 9.96
C THR A 363 -3.88 26.87 10.75
N GLN A 364 -3.19 26.17 11.64
CA GLN A 364 -3.79 25.26 12.62
C GLN A 364 -3.92 25.94 13.98
#